data_AF-A0A914SCE5-F1
#
_entry.id   AF-A0A914SCE5-F1
#
_cell.length_a   1.000
_cell.length_b   1.000
_cell.length_c   1.000
_cell.angle_alpha   90.00
_cell.angle_beta   90.00
_cell.angle_gamma   90.00
#
_symmetry.space_group_name_H-M   'P 1'
#
loop_
_entity.id
_entity.type
_entity.pdbx_description
1 polymer ?
#
loop_
_entity_poly.entity_id
_entity_poly.type
_entity_poly.pdbx_seq_one_letter_code
_entity_poly.pdbx_strand_id
1 'polypeptide(L)'
;IKLLDGNVIPLFGLGTYKIVEQNEVNKAVDAALGAGYRLFDTAKFYLNEPQLGIALKELLPKHSLSRKDVFITTKIWPSLEDNYNITIKGVEESLVNLQTDYIDLVLIHFPKANERAEEDGIHNKQARKEMWQALEEVKAKKLVRSIGVSNFYPRHIEEFKEFSTEIPALNQVEFHPHFTRPEIRAYCKEHNIAFQGYSVLARFNKDLVEDSVVKFIAEKNNAAVEIILLSFLTSQAKKLVRSIGVSNFYPRHIEEFKEFSTEIPALNQVEFHPHFTRPEIRAYCKEHNIAFQGYSVLARFNKDLVEDSVVKLIAEKNNAPVEIILLSFLTSQGFPVIAKSVTPSRIQNNIAALNLKLSQEDIDKLYALDKNHNYIRGTPWLVQ
;
A
#
# COMPACT_ATOMS: atom_id res chain seq x y z
N ILE A 1 -2.78 1.76 -2.74
CA ILE A 1 -4.14 2.18 -2.34
C ILE A 1 -4.90 0.92 -1.98
N LYS A 2 -5.56 0.88 -0.81
CA LYS A 2 -6.42 -0.25 -0.44
C LYS A 2 -7.75 -0.11 -1.16
N LEU A 3 -8.18 -1.16 -1.86
CA LEU A 3 -9.47 -1.25 -2.54
C LEU A 3 -10.56 -1.70 -1.55
N LEU A 4 -11.83 -1.55 -1.95
CA LEU A 4 -12.99 -1.95 -1.14
C LEU A 4 -12.96 -3.42 -0.70
N ASP A 5 -12.47 -4.30 -1.58
CA ASP A 5 -12.36 -5.74 -1.33
C ASP A 5 -11.10 -6.14 -0.55
N GLY A 6 -10.34 -5.15 -0.06
CA GLY A 6 -9.16 -5.35 0.77
C GLY A 6 -7.86 -5.55 0.00
N ASN A 7 -7.90 -5.77 -1.31
CA ASN A 7 -6.70 -5.84 -2.15
C ASN A 7 -5.97 -4.49 -2.19
N VAL A 8 -4.70 -4.49 -2.58
CA VAL A 8 -3.87 -3.27 -2.64
C VAL A 8 -3.34 -3.06 -4.05
N ILE A 9 -3.72 -1.95 -4.66
CA ILE A 9 -3.20 -1.51 -5.97
C ILE A 9 -2.02 -0.53 -5.78
N PRO A 10 -0.92 -0.63 -6.55
CA PRO A 10 0.11 0.40 -6.57
C PRO A 10 -0.44 1.76 -7.02
N LEU A 11 0.11 2.86 -6.50
CA LEU A 11 -0.37 4.21 -6.82
C LEU A 11 -0.05 4.64 -8.27
N PHE A 12 1.03 4.11 -8.84
CA PHE A 12 1.56 4.50 -10.13
C PHE A 12 1.89 3.26 -10.93
N GLY A 13 1.64 3.29 -12.24
CA GLY A 13 1.81 2.15 -13.13
C GLY A 13 2.09 2.55 -14.56
N LEU A 14 2.45 1.55 -15.37
CA LEU A 14 2.71 1.69 -16.79
C LEU A 14 1.41 1.42 -17.56
N GLY A 15 0.93 2.41 -18.31
CA GLY A 15 -0.13 2.20 -19.31
C GLY A 15 0.47 1.69 -20.62
N THR A 16 -0.13 0.66 -21.21
CA THR A 16 0.40 0.00 -22.42
C THR A 16 -0.33 0.40 -23.71
N TYR A 17 -1.29 1.33 -23.66
CA TYR A 17 -2.07 1.71 -24.83
C TYR A 17 -1.17 2.17 -25.99
N LYS A 18 -1.39 1.57 -27.18
CA LYS A 18 -0.63 1.79 -28.43
C LYS A 18 0.81 1.26 -28.47
N ILE A 19 1.28 0.56 -27.45
CA ILE A 19 2.59 -0.13 -27.49
C ILE A 19 2.35 -1.56 -27.98
N VAL A 20 2.38 -1.79 -29.30
CA VAL A 20 1.97 -3.08 -29.90
C VAL A 20 3.13 -3.97 -30.36
N GLU A 21 4.27 -3.38 -30.67
CA GLU A 21 5.45 -4.11 -31.12
C GLU A 21 6.17 -4.78 -29.93
N GLN A 22 6.50 -6.07 -30.05
CA GLN A 22 7.10 -6.84 -28.95
C GLN A 22 8.36 -6.17 -28.39
N ASN A 23 9.22 -5.63 -29.25
CA ASN A 23 10.45 -4.96 -28.83
C ASN A 23 10.16 -3.68 -28.02
N GLU A 24 9.12 -2.93 -28.37
CA GLU A 24 8.73 -1.72 -27.64
C GLU A 24 8.12 -2.07 -26.29
N VAL A 25 7.27 -3.10 -26.24
CA VAL A 25 6.72 -3.62 -24.98
C VAL A 25 7.86 -4.10 -24.06
N ASN A 26 8.81 -4.87 -24.57
CA ASN A 26 9.97 -5.34 -23.79
C ASN A 26 10.78 -4.18 -23.22
N LYS A 27 11.10 -3.17 -24.04
CA LYS A 27 11.83 -1.97 -23.59
C LYS A 27 11.06 -1.20 -22.52
N ALA A 28 9.76 -0.97 -22.71
CA ALA A 28 8.93 -0.24 -21.77
C ALA A 28 8.78 -0.99 -20.44
N VAL A 29 8.53 -2.30 -20.48
CA VAL A 29 8.38 -3.15 -19.30
C VAL A 29 9.71 -3.25 -18.54
N ASP A 30 10.84 -3.46 -19.22
CA ASP A 30 12.17 -3.54 -18.59
C ASP A 30 12.53 -2.23 -17.88
N ALA A 31 12.29 -1.10 -18.54
CA ALA A 31 12.50 0.22 -17.94
C ALA A 31 11.58 0.46 -16.74
N ALA A 32 10.31 0.09 -16.84
CA ALA A 32 9.34 0.24 -15.75
C ALA A 32 9.72 -0.61 -14.53
N LEU A 33 10.06 -1.90 -14.74
CA LEU A 33 10.46 -2.80 -13.65
C LEU A 33 11.74 -2.30 -12.96
N GLY A 34 12.74 -1.87 -13.73
CA GLY A 34 13.99 -1.31 -13.23
C GLY A 34 13.80 0.01 -12.47
N ALA A 35 12.81 0.82 -12.84
CA ALA A 35 12.42 2.03 -12.12
C ALA A 35 11.52 1.77 -10.89
N GLY A 36 11.15 0.52 -10.61
CA GLY A 36 10.35 0.15 -9.44
C GLY A 36 8.83 0.07 -9.67
N TYR A 37 8.36 0.12 -10.93
CA TYR A 37 6.93 -0.03 -11.24
C TYR A 37 6.46 -1.44 -10.92
N ARG A 38 5.25 -1.54 -10.37
CA ARG A 38 4.60 -2.81 -10.04
C ARG A 38 3.16 -2.87 -10.54
N LEU A 39 2.68 -1.89 -11.31
CA LEU A 39 1.34 -1.87 -11.89
C LEU A 39 1.45 -1.77 -13.41
N PHE A 40 0.77 -2.65 -14.13
CA PHE A 40 0.66 -2.65 -15.59
C PHE A 40 -0.81 -2.57 -16.00
N ASP A 41 -1.18 -1.50 -16.69
CA ASP A 41 -2.53 -1.25 -17.19
C ASP A 41 -2.60 -1.53 -18.68
N THR A 42 -3.32 -2.58 -19.04
CA THR A 42 -3.59 -3.00 -20.42
C THR A 42 -5.11 -3.11 -20.66
N ALA A 43 -5.52 -3.58 -21.83
CA ALA A 43 -6.89 -3.96 -22.15
C ALA A 43 -6.89 -4.93 -23.33
N LYS A 44 -7.92 -5.78 -23.46
CA LYS A 44 -8.10 -6.59 -24.68
C LYS A 44 -8.14 -5.72 -25.93
N PHE A 45 -8.79 -4.56 -25.84
CA PHE A 45 -8.89 -3.59 -26.93
C PHE A 45 -7.52 -3.06 -27.41
N TYR A 46 -6.47 -3.17 -26.60
CA TYR A 46 -5.14 -2.67 -26.98
C TYR A 46 -4.36 -3.64 -27.87
N LEU A 47 -4.83 -4.90 -28.00
CA LEU A 47 -4.24 -5.95 -28.84
C LEU A 47 -2.75 -6.23 -28.54
N ASN A 48 -2.32 -6.01 -27.30
CA ASN A 48 -0.94 -6.18 -26.86
C ASN A 48 -0.77 -6.99 -25.56
N GLU A 49 -1.84 -7.63 -25.07
CA GLU A 49 -1.76 -8.55 -23.92
C GLU A 49 -0.78 -9.71 -24.15
N PRO A 50 -0.73 -10.37 -25.34
CA PRO A 50 0.25 -11.42 -25.60
C PRO A 50 1.69 -10.93 -25.42
N GLN A 51 1.99 -9.74 -25.95
CA GLN A 51 3.30 -9.13 -25.88
C GLN A 51 3.68 -8.76 -24.45
N LEU A 52 2.73 -8.24 -23.67
CA LEU A 52 2.92 -7.95 -22.25
C LEU A 52 3.16 -9.23 -21.45
N GLY A 53 2.42 -10.32 -21.74
CA GLY A 53 2.60 -11.62 -21.11
C GLY A 53 4.00 -12.19 -21.34
N ILE A 54 4.48 -12.15 -22.59
CA ILE A 54 5.86 -12.55 -22.96
C ILE A 54 6.88 -11.69 -22.20
N ALA A 55 6.72 -10.37 -22.24
CA ALA A 55 7.64 -9.44 -21.59
C ALA A 55 7.73 -9.66 -20.08
N LEU A 56 6.60 -9.82 -19.38
CA LEU A 56 6.59 -10.05 -17.94
C LEU A 56 7.21 -11.41 -17.58
N LYS A 57 6.93 -12.46 -18.35
CA LYS A 57 7.52 -13.79 -18.13
C LYS A 57 9.05 -13.76 -18.22
N GLU A 58 9.60 -13.02 -19.18
CA GLU A 58 11.05 -12.91 -19.39
C GLU A 58 11.71 -11.95 -18.40
N LEU A 59 11.08 -10.81 -18.11
CA LEU A 59 11.72 -9.70 -17.42
C LEU A 59 11.52 -9.71 -15.90
N LEU A 60 10.45 -10.31 -15.38
CA LEU A 60 10.27 -10.38 -13.91
C LEU A 60 11.46 -11.07 -13.22
N PRO A 61 11.94 -12.25 -13.67
CA PRO A 61 13.11 -12.89 -13.06
C PRO A 61 14.39 -12.05 -13.17
N LYS A 62 14.58 -11.33 -14.29
CA LYS A 62 15.72 -10.42 -14.47
C LYS A 62 15.78 -9.35 -13.38
N HIS A 63 14.63 -8.90 -12.89
CA HIS A 63 14.50 -7.91 -11.81
C HIS A 63 14.32 -8.54 -10.41
N SER A 64 14.55 -9.85 -10.26
CA SER A 64 14.30 -10.59 -9.01
C SER A 64 12.85 -10.49 -8.51
N LEU A 65 11.91 -10.46 -9.44
CA LEU A 65 10.47 -10.39 -9.20
C LEU A 65 9.77 -11.64 -9.73
N SER A 66 8.55 -11.83 -9.27
CA SER A 66 7.64 -12.90 -9.65
C SER A 66 6.24 -12.34 -9.90
N ARG A 67 5.32 -13.18 -10.39
CA ARG A 67 3.95 -12.76 -10.74
C ARG A 67 3.23 -12.05 -9.58
N LYS A 68 3.43 -12.49 -8.33
CA LYS A 68 2.81 -11.89 -7.13
C LYS A 68 3.32 -10.49 -6.78
N ASP A 69 4.46 -10.09 -7.34
CA ASP A 69 5.07 -8.80 -7.04
C ASP A 69 4.53 -7.68 -7.93
N VAL A 70 3.78 -8.02 -8.99
CA VAL A 70 3.17 -7.08 -9.91
C VAL A 70 1.65 -7.19 -9.91
N PHE A 71 1.00 -6.08 -10.23
CA PHE A 71 -0.43 -5.91 -10.34
C PHE A 71 -0.78 -5.67 -11.80
N ILE A 72 -1.59 -6.55 -12.40
CA ILE A 72 -2.01 -6.44 -13.79
C ILE A 72 -3.49 -6.05 -13.83
N THR A 73 -3.78 -4.96 -14.55
CA THR A 73 -5.13 -4.51 -14.86
C THR A 73 -5.42 -4.76 -16.34
N THR A 74 -6.53 -5.43 -16.66
CA THR A 74 -7.07 -5.48 -18.02
C THR A 74 -8.53 -5.05 -18.06
N LYS A 75 -9.09 -4.92 -19.27
CA LYS A 75 -10.42 -4.37 -19.49
C LYS A 75 -11.13 -5.11 -20.62
N ILE A 76 -12.43 -5.35 -20.41
CA ILE A 76 -13.34 -5.95 -21.40
C ILE A 76 -14.27 -4.88 -21.93
N TRP A 77 -14.38 -4.77 -23.26
CA TRP A 77 -15.28 -3.81 -23.91
C TRP A 77 -16.68 -4.41 -24.06
N PRO A 78 -17.77 -3.66 -23.79
CA PRO A 78 -19.13 -4.16 -24.04
C PRO A 78 -19.38 -4.41 -25.53
N SER A 79 -20.11 -5.47 -25.86
CA SER A 79 -20.47 -5.80 -27.25
C SER A 79 -21.97 -5.60 -27.53
N LEU A 80 -22.37 -5.76 -28.78
CA LEU A 80 -23.78 -5.82 -29.17
C LEU A 80 -24.47 -7.15 -28.81
N GLU A 81 -23.69 -8.16 -28.45
CA GLU A 81 -24.12 -9.55 -28.29
C GLU A 81 -24.22 -9.94 -26.80
N ASP A 82 -24.16 -11.23 -26.52
CA ASP A 82 -24.19 -11.82 -25.19
C ASP A 82 -22.98 -11.36 -24.36
N ASN A 83 -23.20 -10.30 -23.58
CA ASN A 83 -22.14 -9.66 -22.82
C ASN A 83 -21.69 -10.51 -21.62
N TYR A 84 -22.53 -11.43 -21.15
CA TYR A 84 -22.17 -12.33 -20.07
C TYR A 84 -21.10 -13.32 -20.54
N ASN A 85 -21.39 -14.10 -21.59
CA ASN A 85 -20.47 -15.11 -22.10
C ASN A 85 -19.21 -14.49 -22.73
N ILE A 86 -19.33 -13.35 -23.40
CA ILE A 86 -18.18 -12.61 -23.95
C ILE A 86 -17.25 -12.14 -22.83
N THR A 87 -17.79 -11.74 -21.68
CA THR A 87 -16.97 -11.32 -20.54
C THR A 87 -16.20 -12.48 -19.93
N ILE A 88 -16.85 -13.62 -19.68
CA ILE A 88 -16.18 -14.84 -19.18
C ILE A 88 -15.04 -15.24 -20.12
N LYS A 89 -15.36 -15.45 -21.41
CA LYS A 89 -14.38 -15.83 -22.43
C LYS A 89 -13.26 -14.80 -22.57
N GLY A 90 -13.61 -13.52 -22.52
CA GLY A 90 -12.66 -12.42 -22.62
C GLY A 90 -11.60 -12.49 -21.51
N VAL A 91 -12.02 -12.74 -20.27
CA VAL A 91 -11.12 -12.92 -19.12
C VAL A 91 -10.24 -14.16 -19.27
N GLU A 92 -10.81 -15.30 -19.69
CA GLU A 92 -10.06 -16.54 -19.92
C GLU A 92 -8.97 -16.36 -20.99
N GLU A 93 -9.32 -15.73 -22.11
CA GLU A 93 -8.36 -15.40 -23.16
C GLU A 93 -7.28 -14.41 -22.67
N SER A 94 -7.64 -13.43 -21.83
CA SER A 94 -6.67 -12.51 -21.24
C SER A 94 -5.68 -13.23 -20.32
N LEU A 95 -6.12 -14.23 -19.55
CA LEU A 95 -5.22 -15.08 -18.73
C LEU A 95 -4.20 -15.82 -19.61
N VAL A 96 -4.66 -16.40 -20.73
CA VAL A 96 -3.81 -17.08 -21.71
C VAL A 96 -2.80 -16.11 -22.32
N ASN A 97 -3.28 -14.96 -22.83
CA ASN A 97 -2.43 -13.95 -23.46
C ASN A 97 -1.37 -13.41 -22.50
N LEU A 98 -1.77 -13.09 -21.26
CA LEU A 98 -0.88 -12.59 -20.22
C LEU A 98 0.01 -13.68 -19.60
N GLN A 99 -0.21 -14.95 -19.97
CA GLN A 99 0.51 -16.12 -19.45
C GLN A 99 0.50 -16.19 -17.92
N THR A 100 -0.68 -16.06 -17.31
CA THR A 100 -0.86 -16.04 -15.86
C THR A 100 -2.14 -16.73 -15.40
N ASP A 101 -2.14 -17.27 -14.19
CA ASP A 101 -3.30 -17.98 -13.61
C ASP A 101 -4.33 -17.05 -12.96
N TYR A 102 -4.00 -15.77 -12.75
CA TYR A 102 -4.93 -14.78 -12.21
C TYR A 102 -4.64 -13.37 -12.71
N ILE A 103 -5.67 -12.53 -12.74
CA ILE A 103 -5.57 -11.08 -13.00
C ILE A 103 -5.90 -10.31 -11.71
N ASP A 104 -5.17 -9.23 -11.42
CA ASP A 104 -5.38 -8.47 -10.17
C ASP A 104 -6.62 -7.59 -10.23
N LEU A 105 -6.91 -7.01 -11.39
CA LEU A 105 -8.09 -6.17 -11.63
C LEU A 105 -8.62 -6.33 -13.06
N VAL A 106 -9.92 -6.61 -13.20
CA VAL A 106 -10.61 -6.51 -14.48
C VAL A 106 -11.63 -5.39 -14.43
N LEU A 107 -11.61 -4.52 -15.44
CA LEU A 107 -12.57 -3.42 -15.59
C LEU A 107 -13.56 -3.68 -16.74
N ILE A 108 -14.82 -3.31 -16.55
CA ILE A 108 -15.68 -2.98 -17.70
C ILE A 108 -15.12 -1.70 -18.32
N HIS A 109 -14.66 -1.77 -19.57
CA HIS A 109 -13.85 -0.71 -20.19
C HIS A 109 -14.66 0.57 -20.45
N PHE A 110 -15.94 0.44 -20.76
CA PHE A 110 -16.82 1.57 -21.09
C PHE A 110 -18.26 1.23 -20.72
N PRO A 111 -19.15 2.19 -20.39
CA PRO A 111 -20.53 1.90 -20.01
C PRO A 111 -21.45 1.49 -21.18
N LYS A 112 -20.96 1.52 -22.42
CA LYS A 112 -21.70 1.16 -23.64
C LYS A 112 -20.82 0.49 -24.69
N ALA A 113 -21.45 -0.25 -25.60
CA ALA A 113 -20.81 -0.72 -26.83
C ALA A 113 -20.49 0.45 -27.77
N ASN A 114 -19.46 0.30 -28.61
CA ASN A 114 -19.05 1.36 -29.54
C ASN A 114 -20.11 1.65 -30.59
N GLU A 115 -20.78 0.59 -31.03
CA GLU A 115 -21.74 0.56 -32.13
C GLU A 115 -23.11 1.13 -31.72
N ARG A 116 -23.33 1.41 -30.42
CA ARG A 116 -24.59 1.96 -29.92
C ARG A 116 -24.52 3.48 -29.80
N ALA A 117 -25.46 4.15 -30.46
CA ALA A 117 -25.59 5.60 -30.43
C ALA A 117 -26.09 6.11 -29.07
N GLU A 118 -27.12 5.47 -28.51
CA GLU A 118 -27.62 5.79 -27.18
C GLU A 118 -26.63 5.33 -26.12
N GLU A 119 -26.26 6.23 -25.20
CA GLU A 119 -25.32 5.90 -24.11
C GLU A 119 -26.02 5.10 -23.00
N ASP A 120 -27.18 5.58 -22.55
CA ASP A 120 -27.87 5.08 -21.36
C ASP A 120 -29.18 4.33 -21.67
N GLY A 121 -29.31 3.84 -22.91
CA GLY A 121 -30.46 3.04 -23.34
C GLY A 121 -30.54 1.67 -22.64
N ILE A 122 -31.73 1.07 -22.65
CA ILE A 122 -32.05 -0.19 -21.95
C ILE A 122 -31.06 -1.32 -22.27
N HIS A 123 -30.61 -1.40 -23.51
CA HIS A 123 -29.68 -2.43 -23.94
C HIS A 123 -28.29 -2.26 -23.32
N ASN A 124 -27.81 -1.04 -23.07
CA ASN A 124 -26.52 -0.81 -22.43
C ASN A 124 -26.61 -1.07 -20.93
N LYS A 125 -27.74 -0.70 -20.29
CA LYS A 125 -28.01 -1.09 -18.91
C LYS A 125 -28.00 -2.62 -18.76
N GLN A 126 -28.62 -3.34 -19.69
CA GLN A 126 -28.60 -4.79 -19.71
C GLN A 126 -27.18 -5.35 -19.92
N ALA A 127 -26.40 -4.78 -20.85
CA ALA A 127 -25.00 -5.18 -21.04
C ALA A 127 -24.15 -4.94 -19.77
N ARG A 128 -24.29 -3.78 -19.11
CA ARG A 128 -23.59 -3.50 -17.84
C ARG A 128 -23.90 -4.55 -16.78
N LYS A 129 -25.18 -4.92 -16.63
CA LYS A 129 -25.62 -5.99 -15.72
C LYS A 129 -24.97 -7.33 -16.06
N GLU A 130 -25.07 -7.77 -17.31
CA GLU A 130 -24.52 -9.06 -17.77
C GLU A 130 -23.01 -9.14 -17.58
N MET A 131 -22.27 -8.11 -17.96
CA MET A 131 -20.82 -8.06 -17.76
C MET A 131 -20.47 -8.09 -16.28
N TRP A 132 -21.20 -7.35 -15.43
CA TRP A 132 -20.92 -7.33 -14.00
C TRP A 132 -21.12 -8.70 -13.35
N GLN A 133 -22.22 -9.38 -13.66
CA GLN A 133 -22.51 -10.72 -13.16
C GLN A 133 -21.45 -11.74 -13.62
N ALA A 134 -20.97 -11.61 -14.86
CA ALA A 134 -19.86 -12.43 -15.35
C ALA A 134 -18.54 -12.13 -14.59
N LEU A 135 -18.26 -10.86 -14.28
CA LEU A 135 -17.10 -10.47 -13.48
C LEU A 135 -17.17 -11.00 -12.04
N GLU A 136 -18.34 -10.95 -11.41
CA GLU A 136 -18.58 -11.56 -10.10
C GLU A 136 -18.29 -13.07 -10.13
N GLU A 137 -18.71 -13.77 -11.18
CA GLU A 137 -18.46 -15.21 -11.33
C GLU A 137 -16.96 -15.53 -11.47
N VAL A 138 -16.22 -14.85 -12.35
CA VAL A 138 -14.77 -15.11 -12.50
C VAL A 138 -13.99 -14.72 -11.25
N LYS A 139 -14.46 -13.72 -10.50
CA LYS A 139 -13.92 -13.37 -9.18
C LYS A 139 -14.19 -14.47 -8.16
N ALA A 140 -15.40 -15.02 -8.11
CA ALA A 140 -15.73 -16.16 -7.25
C ALA A 140 -14.89 -17.41 -7.57
N LYS A 141 -14.57 -17.62 -8.86
CA LYS A 141 -13.65 -18.67 -9.34
C LYS A 141 -12.17 -18.37 -9.06
N LYS A 142 -11.84 -17.22 -8.46
CA LYS A 142 -10.47 -16.75 -8.15
C LYS A 142 -9.57 -16.52 -9.36
N LEU A 143 -10.15 -16.40 -10.55
CA LEU A 143 -9.45 -16.02 -11.78
C LEU A 143 -9.10 -14.53 -11.79
N VAL A 144 -9.88 -13.73 -11.05
CA VAL A 144 -9.70 -12.28 -10.90
C VAL A 144 -9.73 -11.94 -9.41
N ARG A 145 -8.83 -11.07 -8.93
CA ARG A 145 -8.82 -10.65 -7.51
C ARG A 145 -9.82 -9.54 -7.22
N SER A 146 -9.87 -8.53 -8.08
CA SER A 146 -10.71 -7.33 -7.92
C SER A 146 -11.45 -7.03 -9.22
N ILE A 147 -12.67 -6.49 -9.14
CA ILE A 147 -13.46 -6.11 -10.30
C ILE A 147 -13.86 -4.63 -10.20
N GLY A 148 -13.90 -3.94 -11.33
CA GLY A 148 -14.19 -2.52 -11.38
C GLY A 148 -14.73 -2.06 -12.72
N VAL A 149 -14.75 -0.75 -12.92
CA VAL A 149 -15.28 -0.10 -14.13
C VAL A 149 -14.33 0.99 -14.64
N SER A 150 -14.54 1.40 -15.88
CA SER A 150 -13.85 2.52 -16.49
C SER A 150 -14.83 3.37 -17.29
N ASN A 151 -14.74 4.69 -17.16
CA ASN A 151 -15.61 5.68 -17.82
C ASN A 151 -17.06 5.72 -17.29
N PHE A 152 -17.31 5.28 -16.06
CA PHE A 152 -18.66 5.27 -15.48
C PHE A 152 -18.96 6.57 -14.73
N TYR A 153 -20.19 7.08 -14.92
CA TYR A 153 -20.77 8.15 -14.11
C TYR A 153 -21.51 7.55 -12.90
N PRO A 154 -21.80 8.34 -11.85
CA PRO A 154 -22.58 7.89 -10.69
C PRO A 154 -23.86 7.15 -11.07
N ARG A 155 -24.63 7.70 -12.01
CA ARG A 155 -25.87 7.10 -12.51
C ARG A 155 -25.69 5.67 -13.05
N HIS A 156 -24.55 5.33 -13.67
CA HIS A 156 -24.30 3.96 -14.15
C HIS A 156 -23.98 3.02 -12.99
N ILE A 157 -23.26 3.50 -11.98
CA ILE A 157 -22.88 2.69 -10.81
C ILE A 157 -24.11 2.46 -9.90
N GLU A 158 -25.00 3.44 -9.81
CA GLU A 158 -26.25 3.35 -9.05
C GLU A 158 -27.16 2.20 -9.55
N GLU A 159 -27.14 1.89 -10.85
CA GLU A 159 -27.87 0.75 -11.42
C GLU A 159 -27.48 -0.59 -10.79
N PHE A 160 -26.26 -0.72 -10.25
CA PHE A 160 -25.75 -1.97 -9.70
C PHE A 160 -26.58 -2.41 -8.49
N LYS A 161 -27.16 -1.46 -7.75
CA LYS A 161 -28.05 -1.74 -6.61
C LYS A 161 -29.28 -2.56 -7.01
N GLU A 162 -29.65 -2.57 -8.29
CA GLU A 162 -30.77 -3.35 -8.81
C GLU A 162 -30.42 -4.83 -9.05
N PHE A 163 -29.13 -5.18 -9.18
CA PHE A 163 -28.72 -6.51 -9.63
C PHE A 163 -27.48 -7.11 -8.95
N SER A 164 -26.80 -6.37 -8.07
CA SER A 164 -25.60 -6.81 -7.36
C SER A 164 -25.50 -6.16 -5.98
N THR A 165 -24.88 -6.87 -5.04
CA THR A 165 -24.49 -6.35 -3.72
C THR A 165 -23.04 -5.87 -3.67
N GLU A 166 -22.23 -6.18 -4.70
CA GLU A 166 -20.84 -5.76 -4.83
C GLU A 166 -20.77 -4.57 -5.78
N ILE A 167 -20.24 -3.44 -5.30
CA ILE A 167 -19.98 -2.27 -6.13
C ILE A 167 -18.54 -2.30 -6.67
N PRO A 168 -18.22 -1.56 -7.75
CA PRO A 168 -16.89 -1.49 -8.31
C PRO A 168 -15.82 -1.12 -7.27
N ALA A 169 -14.75 -1.92 -7.20
CA ALA A 169 -13.61 -1.61 -6.34
C ALA A 169 -12.84 -0.36 -6.82
N LEU A 170 -12.92 -0.07 -8.13
CA LEU A 170 -12.22 1.02 -8.80
C LEU A 170 -13.05 1.55 -9.98
N ASN A 171 -13.03 2.88 -10.18
CA ASN A 171 -13.50 3.54 -11.41
C ASN A 171 -12.33 4.30 -12.06
N GLN A 172 -11.97 3.88 -13.27
CA GLN A 172 -10.88 4.49 -14.04
C GLN A 172 -11.44 5.51 -15.04
N VAL A 173 -11.00 6.78 -15.01
CA VAL A 173 -11.54 7.83 -15.89
C VAL A 173 -10.45 8.78 -16.37
N GLU A 174 -10.70 9.48 -17.48
CA GLU A 174 -9.82 10.56 -17.92
C GLU A 174 -9.77 11.67 -16.87
N PHE A 175 -8.56 12.02 -16.43
CA PHE A 175 -8.35 13.01 -15.40
C PHE A 175 -7.04 13.77 -15.57
N HIS A 176 -7.15 15.08 -15.67
CA HIS A 176 -6.04 16.03 -15.76
C HIS A 176 -6.52 17.42 -15.32
N PRO A 177 -5.65 18.44 -15.17
CA PRO A 177 -6.06 19.77 -14.69
C PRO A 177 -7.19 20.43 -15.49
N HIS A 178 -7.26 20.18 -16.80
CA HIS A 178 -8.35 20.67 -17.65
C HIS A 178 -9.61 19.79 -17.65
N PHE A 179 -9.59 18.64 -16.98
CA PHE A 179 -10.72 17.73 -16.89
C PHE A 179 -10.78 17.01 -15.54
N THR A 180 -11.34 17.70 -14.55
CA THR A 180 -11.19 17.36 -13.13
C THR A 180 -12.27 16.45 -12.55
N ARG A 181 -13.30 16.10 -13.34
CA ARG A 181 -14.35 15.12 -13.00
C ARG A 181 -14.92 15.24 -11.58
N PRO A 182 -15.38 16.44 -11.14
CA PRO A 182 -15.74 16.68 -9.74
C PRO A 182 -16.85 15.75 -9.23
N GLU A 183 -17.88 15.52 -10.04
CA GLU A 183 -19.01 14.63 -9.70
C GLU A 183 -18.55 13.18 -9.48
N ILE A 184 -17.81 12.61 -10.44
CA ILE A 184 -17.29 11.23 -10.36
C ILE A 184 -16.35 11.07 -9.16
N ARG A 185 -15.47 12.05 -8.90
CA ARG A 185 -14.54 12.02 -7.77
C ARG A 185 -15.26 12.08 -6.43
N ALA A 186 -16.27 12.95 -6.30
CA ALA A 186 -17.06 13.08 -5.08
C ALA A 186 -17.77 11.75 -4.78
N TYR A 187 -18.45 11.18 -5.79
CA TYR A 187 -19.12 9.90 -5.66
C TYR A 187 -18.16 8.75 -5.32
N CYS A 188 -17.02 8.64 -6.01
CA CYS A 188 -16.02 7.61 -5.70
C CYS A 188 -15.52 7.74 -4.25
N LYS A 189 -15.27 8.96 -3.77
CA LYS A 189 -14.85 9.21 -2.39
C LYS A 189 -15.93 8.81 -1.38
N GLU A 190 -17.17 9.20 -1.61
CA GLU A 190 -18.31 8.91 -0.73
C GLU A 190 -18.55 7.40 -0.58
N HIS A 191 -18.45 6.66 -1.68
CA HIS A 191 -18.67 5.22 -1.71
C HIS A 191 -17.39 4.38 -1.53
N ASN A 192 -16.27 5.01 -1.18
CA ASN A 192 -14.95 4.38 -1.02
C ASN A 192 -14.45 3.61 -2.27
N ILE A 193 -14.95 3.94 -3.45
CA ILE A 193 -14.48 3.40 -4.74
C ILE A 193 -13.13 4.06 -5.08
N ALA A 194 -12.13 3.26 -5.42
CA ALA A 194 -10.84 3.84 -5.82
C ALA A 194 -10.99 4.63 -7.14
N PHE A 195 -10.52 5.87 -7.14
CA PHE A 195 -10.51 6.72 -8.34
C PHE A 195 -9.13 6.62 -9.01
N GLN A 196 -9.09 6.19 -10.27
CA GLN A 196 -7.85 6.12 -11.05
C GLN A 196 -7.94 7.02 -12.29
N GLY A 197 -6.99 7.93 -12.44
CA GLY A 197 -6.89 8.80 -13.62
C GLY A 197 -6.09 8.15 -14.75
N TYR A 198 -6.61 8.18 -15.98
CA TYR A 198 -5.85 7.92 -17.21
C TYR A 198 -5.66 9.20 -18.03
N SER A 199 -4.75 9.16 -19.02
CA SER A 199 -4.42 10.31 -19.90
C SER A 199 -4.11 11.60 -19.13
N VAL A 200 -3.28 11.48 -18.09
CA VAL A 200 -2.87 12.61 -17.23
C VAL A 200 -2.18 13.74 -18.01
N LEU A 201 -1.48 13.40 -19.08
CA LEU A 201 -0.85 14.37 -19.99
C LEU A 201 -1.80 14.83 -21.11
N ALA A 202 -3.08 14.46 -21.08
CA ALA A 202 -4.07 14.67 -22.14
C ALA A 202 -3.53 14.30 -23.54
N ARG A 203 -2.75 13.22 -23.63
CA ARG A 203 -2.05 12.80 -24.87
C ARG A 203 -1.16 13.90 -25.47
N PHE A 204 -0.49 14.68 -24.61
CA PHE A 204 0.32 15.84 -24.98
C PHE A 204 -0.48 16.92 -25.72
N ASN A 205 -1.76 17.09 -25.36
CA ASN A 205 -2.57 18.21 -25.86
C ASN A 205 -1.87 19.53 -25.53
N LYS A 206 -1.65 20.35 -26.56
CA LYS A 206 -0.90 21.61 -26.47
C LYS A 206 -1.50 22.58 -25.45
N ASP A 207 -2.83 22.68 -25.39
CA ASP A 207 -3.49 23.61 -24.48
C ASP A 207 -3.17 23.27 -23.02
N LEU A 208 -3.05 21.98 -22.68
CA LEU A 208 -2.67 21.55 -21.33
C LEU A 208 -1.18 21.71 -21.06
N VAL A 209 -0.30 21.29 -21.97
CA VAL A 209 1.16 21.33 -21.72
C VAL A 209 1.74 22.74 -21.82
N GLU A 210 1.08 23.62 -22.57
CA GLU A 210 1.44 25.04 -22.72
C GLU A 210 0.67 25.96 -21.76
N ASP A 211 -0.24 25.42 -20.93
CA ASP A 211 -1.01 26.18 -19.96
C ASP A 211 -0.08 26.99 -19.03
N SER A 212 -0.38 28.29 -18.92
CA SER A 212 0.49 29.24 -18.20
C SER A 212 0.59 28.93 -16.70
N VAL A 213 -0.47 28.38 -16.09
CA VAL A 213 -0.47 27.96 -14.68
C VAL A 213 0.39 26.71 -14.51
N VAL A 214 0.26 25.73 -15.42
CA VAL A 214 1.06 24.50 -15.38
C VAL A 214 2.56 24.82 -15.55
N LYS A 215 2.91 25.67 -16.53
CA LYS A 215 4.29 26.13 -16.74
C LYS A 215 4.84 26.91 -15.56
N PHE A 216 4.06 27.84 -15.01
CA PHE A 216 4.46 28.58 -13.82
C PHE A 216 4.77 27.65 -12.64
N ILE A 217 3.94 26.63 -12.41
CA ILE A 217 4.19 25.64 -11.35
C ILE A 217 5.45 24.82 -11.66
N ALA A 218 5.67 24.42 -12.92
CA ALA A 218 6.85 23.69 -13.36
C ALA A 218 8.15 24.49 -13.10
N GLU A 219 8.18 25.76 -13.52
CA GLU A 219 9.30 26.68 -13.27
C GLU A 219 9.56 26.88 -11.78
N LYS A 220 8.50 27.15 -11.00
CA LYS A 220 8.60 27.34 -9.55
C LYS A 220 9.19 26.12 -8.82
N ASN A 221 8.94 24.92 -9.33
CA ASN A 221 9.43 23.67 -8.73
C ASN A 221 10.70 23.12 -9.40
N ASN A 222 11.28 23.85 -10.36
CA ASN A 222 12.41 23.38 -11.17
C ASN A 222 12.19 21.95 -11.73
N ALA A 223 11.00 21.71 -12.27
CA ALA A 223 10.55 20.42 -12.76
C ALA A 223 10.00 20.53 -14.19
N ALA A 224 9.99 19.41 -14.92
CA ALA A 224 9.33 19.37 -16.23
C ALA A 224 7.80 19.40 -16.08
N VAL A 225 7.09 19.90 -17.10
CA VAL A 225 5.63 20.01 -17.13
C VAL A 225 4.98 18.65 -16.90
N GLU A 226 5.51 17.59 -17.49
CA GLU A 226 5.03 16.22 -17.36
C GLU A 226 5.10 15.75 -15.91
N ILE A 227 6.15 16.11 -15.18
CA ILE A 227 6.32 15.77 -13.76
C ILE A 227 5.27 16.49 -12.92
N ILE A 228 4.94 17.76 -13.23
CA ILE A 228 3.86 18.48 -12.56
C ILE A 228 2.51 17.82 -12.82
N LEU A 229 2.22 17.47 -14.06
CA LEU A 229 0.96 16.81 -14.43
C LEU A 229 0.82 15.42 -13.75
N LEU A 230 1.88 14.62 -13.74
CA LEU A 230 1.89 13.34 -13.01
C LEU A 230 1.79 13.53 -11.49
N SER A 231 2.40 14.58 -10.95
CA SER A 231 2.30 14.95 -9.53
C SER A 231 0.89 15.42 -9.16
N PHE A 232 0.18 16.10 -10.06
CA PHE A 232 -1.21 16.50 -9.86
C PHE A 232 -2.10 15.28 -9.57
N LEU A 233 -1.94 14.18 -10.32
CA LEU A 233 -2.66 12.93 -10.05
C LEU A 233 -2.24 12.30 -8.71
N THR A 234 -0.94 12.12 -8.48
CA THR A 234 -0.44 11.37 -7.31
C THR A 234 -0.58 12.12 -5.99
N SER A 235 -0.59 13.46 -6.01
CA SER A 235 -0.79 14.30 -4.82
C SER A 235 -2.17 14.12 -4.19
N GLN A 236 -3.19 13.80 -4.99
CA GLN A 236 -4.54 13.50 -4.50
C GLN A 236 -4.58 12.23 -3.64
N ALA A 237 -3.60 11.34 -3.78
CA ALA A 237 -3.53 10.07 -3.07
C ALA A 237 -2.56 10.08 -1.87
N LYS A 238 -1.88 11.20 -1.59
CA LYS A 238 -0.89 11.26 -0.51
C LYS A 238 -1.58 11.26 0.86
N LYS A 239 -1.74 10.07 1.44
CA LYS A 239 -1.62 9.91 2.89
C LYS A 239 -0.13 10.14 3.23
N LEU A 240 0.21 11.35 3.71
CA LEU A 240 1.58 11.72 4.09
C LEU A 240 2.13 10.85 5.23
N VAL A 241 1.23 10.20 5.98
CA VAL A 241 1.53 9.30 7.10
C VAL A 241 0.88 7.95 6.84
N ARG A 242 1.66 6.86 6.95
CA ARG A 242 1.16 5.48 6.73
C ARG A 242 0.48 4.89 7.97
N SER A 243 0.92 5.29 9.16
CA SER A 243 0.42 4.83 10.45
C SER A 243 0.59 5.96 11.47
N ILE A 244 -0.37 6.09 12.37
CA ILE A 244 -0.32 7.02 13.51
C ILE A 244 -0.01 6.22 14.79
N GLY A 245 0.84 6.77 15.64
CA GLY A 245 1.30 6.14 16.88
C GLY A 245 1.49 7.18 17.97
N VAL A 246 1.72 6.72 19.20
CA VAL A 246 1.94 7.55 20.38
C VAL A 246 3.28 7.22 21.04
N SER A 247 3.75 8.08 21.93
CA SER A 247 4.98 7.87 22.71
C SER A 247 4.76 8.26 24.16
N ASN A 248 5.11 7.36 25.09
CA ASN A 248 4.94 7.51 26.53
C ASN A 248 3.48 7.53 27.04
N PHE A 249 2.55 6.90 26.33
CA PHE A 249 1.15 6.84 26.75
C PHE A 249 0.89 5.66 27.70
N TYR A 250 0.05 5.88 28.71
CA TYR A 250 -0.50 4.84 29.57
C TYR A 250 -1.85 4.37 29.00
N PRO A 251 -2.36 3.18 29.42
CA PRO A 251 -3.68 2.69 29.01
C PRO A 251 -4.77 3.76 29.09
N ARG A 252 -4.87 4.47 30.22
CA ARG A 252 -5.85 5.55 30.42
C ARG A 252 -5.81 6.64 29.33
N HIS A 253 -4.62 7.05 28.86
CA HIS A 253 -4.50 8.08 27.83
C HIS A 253 -4.90 7.57 26.44
N ILE A 254 -4.71 6.26 26.19
CA ILE A 254 -5.14 5.65 24.92
C ILE A 254 -6.66 5.43 24.94
N GLU A 255 -7.22 5.11 26.10
CA GLU A 255 -8.68 4.96 26.30
C GLU A 255 -9.44 6.25 26.01
N GLU A 256 -8.89 7.43 26.36
CA GLU A 256 -9.45 8.74 26.01
C GLU A 256 -9.71 8.89 24.51
N PHE A 257 -8.94 8.21 23.64
CA PHE A 257 -9.11 8.33 22.19
C PHE A 257 -10.46 7.80 21.73
N LYS A 258 -11.09 6.88 22.48
CA LYS A 258 -12.41 6.34 22.13
C LYS A 258 -13.50 7.41 22.16
N GLU A 259 -13.29 8.54 22.84
CA GLU A 259 -14.24 9.65 22.90
C GLU A 259 -14.25 10.48 21.60
N PHE A 260 -13.14 10.51 20.85
CA PHE A 260 -12.97 11.43 19.72
C PHE A 260 -12.32 10.83 18.46
N SER A 261 -11.92 9.56 18.50
CA SER A 261 -11.24 8.86 17.40
C SER A 261 -11.85 7.47 17.17
N THR A 262 -11.99 7.11 15.90
CA THR A 262 -12.35 5.75 15.47
C THR A 262 -11.14 4.84 15.27
N GLU A 263 -9.92 5.37 15.39
CA GLU A 263 -8.66 4.63 15.27
C GLU A 263 -7.88 4.66 16.59
N ILE A 264 -7.33 3.52 17.00
CA ILE A 264 -6.36 3.43 18.09
C ILE A 264 -4.92 3.52 17.53
N PRO A 265 -3.92 3.94 18.32
CA PRO A 265 -2.54 4.04 17.87
C PRO A 265 -2.00 2.70 17.37
N ALA A 266 -1.29 2.70 16.23
CA ALA A 266 -0.64 1.51 15.71
C ALA A 266 0.58 1.08 16.55
N LEU A 267 1.18 2.02 17.29
CA LEU A 267 2.39 1.80 18.08
C LEU A 267 2.39 2.73 19.31
N ASN A 268 2.91 2.22 20.43
CA ASN A 268 3.27 3.02 21.60
C ASN A 268 4.77 2.87 21.89
N GLN A 269 5.52 3.96 21.74
CA GLN A 269 6.96 4.01 22.00
C GLN A 269 7.23 4.42 23.44
N VAL A 270 7.87 3.57 24.24
CA VAL A 270 8.11 3.85 25.68
C VAL A 270 9.54 3.51 26.10
N GLU A 271 10.02 4.15 27.17
CA GLU A 271 11.28 3.76 27.81
C GLU A 271 11.14 2.35 28.37
N PHE A 272 12.05 1.45 27.98
CA PHE A 272 12.01 0.05 28.34
C PHE A 272 13.40 -0.56 28.43
N HIS A 273 13.71 -1.14 29.58
CA HIS A 273 14.96 -1.82 29.91
C HIS A 273 14.75 -2.66 31.18
N PRO A 274 15.71 -3.51 31.63
CA PRO A 274 15.52 -4.40 32.79
C PRO A 274 15.05 -3.71 34.07
N HIS A 275 15.49 -2.48 34.36
CA HIS A 275 15.00 -1.71 35.53
C HIS A 275 13.63 -1.03 35.36
N PHE A 276 13.03 -1.11 34.16
CA PHE A 276 11.76 -0.45 33.85
C PHE A 276 10.98 -1.23 32.78
N THR A 277 10.23 -2.24 33.23
CA THR A 277 9.68 -3.25 32.31
C THR A 277 8.23 -3.01 31.88
N ARG A 278 7.58 -1.97 32.42
CA ARG A 278 6.27 -1.48 31.91
C ARG A 278 5.19 -2.58 31.76
N PRO A 279 4.95 -3.46 32.75
CA PRO A 279 4.06 -4.61 32.59
C PRO A 279 2.64 -4.22 32.17
N GLU A 280 2.08 -3.16 32.77
CA GLU A 280 0.74 -2.65 32.45
C GLU A 280 0.62 -2.18 30.99
N ILE A 281 1.54 -1.33 30.54
CA ILE A 281 1.54 -0.78 29.17
C ILE A 281 1.67 -1.91 28.13
N ARG A 282 2.53 -2.90 28.39
CA ARG A 282 2.74 -4.03 27.49
C ARG A 282 1.52 -4.94 27.40
N ALA A 283 0.90 -5.24 28.54
CA ALA A 283 -0.31 -6.05 28.57
C ALA A 283 -1.41 -5.38 27.74
N TYR A 284 -1.63 -4.09 27.95
CA TYR A 284 -2.59 -3.30 27.19
C TYR A 284 -2.24 -3.25 25.69
N CYS A 285 -0.98 -3.00 25.34
CA CYS A 285 -0.56 -2.97 23.93
C CYS A 285 -0.80 -4.33 23.24
N LYS A 286 -0.52 -5.44 23.93
CA LYS A 286 -0.79 -6.79 23.43
C LYS A 286 -2.28 -7.05 23.25
N GLU A 287 -3.11 -6.68 24.23
CA GLU A 287 -4.56 -6.87 24.20
C GLU A 287 -5.22 -6.11 23.04
N HIS A 288 -4.77 -4.88 22.78
CA HIS A 288 -5.34 -3.99 21.77
C HIS A 288 -4.61 -4.01 20.42
N ASN A 289 -3.71 -4.98 20.18
CA ASN A 289 -2.92 -5.07 18.95
C ASN A 289 -2.12 -3.80 18.60
N ILE A 290 -1.62 -3.10 19.63
CA ILE A 290 -0.74 -1.93 19.50
C ILE A 290 0.71 -2.42 19.55
N ALA A 291 1.53 -2.05 18.57
CA ALA A 291 2.95 -2.41 18.60
C ALA A 291 3.67 -1.74 19.79
N PHE A 292 4.37 -2.53 20.60
CA PHE A 292 5.17 -2.02 21.71
C PHE A 292 6.63 -1.82 21.25
N GLN A 293 7.14 -0.60 21.31
CA GLN A 293 8.53 -0.29 20.92
C GLN A 293 9.31 0.32 22.08
N GLY A 294 10.46 -0.25 22.39
CA GLY A 294 11.34 0.24 23.45
C GLY A 294 12.35 1.28 22.96
N TYR A 295 12.46 2.40 23.67
CA TYR A 295 13.53 3.39 23.51
C TYR A 295 14.41 3.49 24.75
N SER A 296 15.60 4.06 24.58
CA SER A 296 16.60 4.22 25.64
C SER A 296 16.87 2.93 26.42
N VAL A 297 16.98 1.82 25.67
CA VAL A 297 17.26 0.49 26.21
C VAL A 297 18.56 0.43 27.01
N LEU A 298 19.55 1.24 26.62
CA LEU A 298 20.82 1.36 27.32
C LEU A 298 20.79 2.36 28.47
N ALA A 299 19.64 2.96 28.78
CA ALA A 299 19.49 3.99 29.82
C ALA A 299 20.54 5.12 29.76
N ARG A 300 20.94 5.55 28.56
CA ARG A 300 22.08 6.48 28.34
C ARG A 300 23.39 6.02 29.01
N PHE A 301 23.65 4.72 29.05
CA PHE A 301 24.77 4.09 29.76
C PHE A 301 24.79 4.44 31.25
N ASN A 302 23.62 4.54 31.87
CA ASN A 302 23.53 4.72 33.31
C ASN A 302 24.24 3.55 34.01
N LYS A 303 25.18 3.89 34.90
CA LYS A 303 26.03 2.93 35.61
C LYS A 303 25.22 1.88 36.36
N ASP A 304 24.10 2.27 36.97
CA ASP A 304 23.28 1.34 37.76
C ASP A 304 22.74 0.21 36.88
N LEU A 305 22.42 0.47 35.61
CA LEU A 305 21.94 -0.56 34.68
C LEU A 305 23.09 -1.34 34.03
N VAL A 306 24.11 -0.65 33.52
CA VAL A 306 25.19 -1.33 32.75
C VAL A 306 26.18 -2.08 33.65
N GLU A 307 26.26 -1.70 34.92
CA GLU A 307 27.09 -2.38 35.93
C GLU A 307 26.29 -3.39 36.77
N ASP A 308 24.99 -3.56 36.53
CA ASP A 308 24.15 -4.53 37.25
C ASP A 308 24.73 -5.95 37.10
N SER A 309 24.89 -6.64 38.24
CA SER A 309 25.58 -7.91 38.31
C SER A 309 24.89 -9.01 37.50
N VAL A 310 23.55 -8.99 37.41
CA VAL A 310 22.79 -9.96 36.62
C VAL A 310 22.99 -9.70 35.13
N VAL A 311 22.99 -8.43 34.71
CA VAL A 311 23.24 -8.05 33.31
C VAL A 311 24.65 -8.48 32.89
N LYS A 312 25.66 -8.23 33.74
CA LYS A 312 27.05 -8.67 33.51
C LYS A 312 27.21 -10.18 33.46
N LEU A 313 26.57 -10.92 34.37
CA LEU A 313 26.60 -12.37 34.37
C LEU A 313 26.02 -12.95 33.07
N ILE A 314 24.92 -12.37 32.57
CA ILE A 314 24.31 -12.77 31.29
C ILE A 314 25.23 -12.39 30.12
N ALA A 315 25.92 -11.24 30.19
CA ALA A 315 26.91 -10.82 29.21
C ALA A 315 28.07 -11.80 29.10
N GLU A 316 28.64 -12.21 30.23
CA GLU A 316 29.70 -13.23 30.31
C GLU A 316 29.23 -14.59 29.78
N LYS A 317 28.05 -15.06 30.22
CA LYS A 317 27.44 -16.32 29.76
C LYS A 317 27.27 -16.36 28.24
N ASN A 318 26.89 -15.24 27.62
CA ASN A 318 26.63 -15.15 26.18
C ASN A 318 27.84 -14.67 25.36
N ASN A 319 28.99 -14.43 26.00
CA ASN A 319 30.19 -13.86 25.37
C ASN A 319 29.88 -12.62 24.51
N ALA A 320 29.07 -11.71 25.06
CA ALA A 320 28.59 -10.53 24.37
C ALA A 320 28.70 -9.29 25.26
N PRO A 321 28.94 -8.09 24.70
CA PRO A 321 28.93 -6.85 25.48
C PRO A 321 27.58 -6.59 26.15
N VAL A 322 27.60 -5.89 27.29
CA VAL A 322 26.39 -5.54 28.06
C VAL A 322 25.36 -4.81 27.19
N GLU A 323 25.80 -3.90 26.31
CA GLU A 323 24.91 -3.20 25.40
C GLU A 323 24.18 -4.13 24.43
N ILE A 324 24.82 -5.22 24.01
CA ILE A 324 24.19 -6.22 23.15
C ILE A 324 23.19 -7.03 23.96
N ILE A 325 23.48 -7.40 25.22
CA ILE A 325 22.50 -8.06 26.10
C ILE A 325 21.26 -7.21 26.30
N LEU A 326 21.44 -5.91 26.61
CA LEU A 326 20.32 -4.99 26.83
C LEU A 326 19.47 -4.82 25.56
N LEU A 327 20.09 -4.71 24.38
CA LEU A 327 19.36 -4.67 23.11
C LEU A 327 18.67 -6.01 22.80
N SER A 328 19.37 -7.12 23.01
CA SER A 328 18.88 -8.47 22.78
C SER A 328 17.73 -8.85 23.71
N PHE A 329 17.64 -8.23 24.89
CA PHE A 329 16.48 -8.37 25.78
C PHE A 329 15.17 -8.03 25.07
N LEU A 330 15.13 -6.96 24.26
CA LEU A 330 13.92 -6.59 23.51
C LEU A 330 13.73 -7.47 22.29
N THR A 331 14.78 -7.62 21.48
CA THR A 331 14.68 -8.29 20.17
C THR A 331 14.38 -9.77 20.31
N SER A 332 14.88 -10.44 21.35
CA SER A 332 14.58 -11.86 21.64
C SER A 332 13.10 -12.11 21.93
N GLN A 333 12.36 -11.07 22.31
CA GLN A 333 10.93 -11.12 22.60
C GLN A 333 10.07 -10.61 21.45
N GLY A 334 10.69 -10.26 20.32
CA GLY A 334 10.02 -9.72 19.15
C GLY A 334 9.65 -8.23 19.26
N PHE A 335 10.14 -7.51 20.27
CA PHE A 335 9.89 -6.08 20.39
C PHE A 335 10.83 -5.28 19.48
N PRO A 336 10.30 -4.36 18.65
CA PRO A 336 11.12 -3.37 17.97
C PRO A 336 11.90 -2.50 18.96
N VAL A 337 13.14 -2.16 18.59
CA VAL A 337 14.04 -1.35 19.41
C VAL A 337 14.57 -0.16 18.63
N ILE A 338 14.71 1.00 19.31
CA ILE A 338 15.46 2.14 18.77
C ILE A 338 16.71 2.43 19.61
N ALA A 339 17.86 2.05 19.06
CA ALA A 339 19.16 2.25 19.68
C ALA A 339 19.85 3.51 19.14
N LYS A 340 19.75 4.63 19.88
CA LYS A 340 20.41 5.88 19.48
C LYS A 340 21.94 5.75 19.60
N SER A 341 22.65 6.06 18.52
CA SER A 341 24.10 6.27 18.53
C SER A 341 24.48 7.33 17.51
N VAL A 342 25.58 8.06 17.77
CA VAL A 342 26.25 8.96 16.81
C VAL A 342 27.64 8.43 16.42
N THR A 343 28.07 7.32 17.03
CA THR A 343 29.38 6.71 16.80
C THR A 343 29.23 5.58 15.77
N PRO A 344 29.88 5.65 14.60
CA PRO A 344 29.71 4.67 13.51
C PRO A 344 29.94 3.22 13.92
N SER A 345 31.02 2.94 14.67
CA SER A 345 31.31 1.57 15.14
C SER A 345 30.21 1.02 16.05
N ARG A 346 29.63 1.84 16.94
CA ARG A 346 28.48 1.43 17.76
C ARG A 346 27.24 1.17 16.92
N ILE A 347 26.98 1.98 15.89
CA ILE A 347 25.84 1.75 14.97
C ILE A 347 25.99 0.40 14.28
N GLN A 348 27.18 0.09 13.78
CA GLN A 348 27.49 -1.21 13.18
C GLN A 348 27.34 -2.35 14.19
N ASN A 349 27.86 -2.19 15.40
CA ASN A 349 27.82 -3.24 16.42
C ASN A 349 26.41 -3.51 16.96
N ASN A 350 25.54 -2.50 17.05
CA ASN A 350 24.17 -2.66 17.55
C ASN A 350 23.37 -3.71 16.77
N ILE A 351 23.70 -3.95 15.49
CA ILE A 351 23.02 -4.96 14.66
C ILE A 351 23.26 -6.38 15.18
N ALA A 352 24.35 -6.63 15.92
CA ALA A 352 24.66 -7.93 16.48
C ALA A 352 23.58 -8.42 17.47
N ALA A 353 22.83 -7.49 18.08
CA ALA A 353 21.70 -7.82 18.95
C ALA A 353 20.54 -8.52 18.22
N LEU A 354 20.47 -8.45 16.88
CA LEU A 354 19.49 -9.20 16.09
C LEU A 354 19.87 -10.68 15.94
N ASN A 355 21.16 -11.01 16.09
CA ASN A 355 21.68 -12.36 15.94
C ASN A 355 21.80 -13.11 17.27
N LEU A 356 21.86 -12.39 18.39
CA LEU A 356 21.89 -12.97 19.73
C LEU A 356 20.47 -13.12 20.28
N LYS A 357 20.03 -14.37 20.45
CA LYS A 357 18.77 -14.74 21.10
C LYS A 357 19.03 -15.16 22.54
N LEU A 358 18.54 -14.38 23.51
CA LEU A 358 18.61 -14.74 24.92
C LEU A 358 17.68 -15.92 25.22
N SER A 359 18.10 -16.79 26.15
CA SER A 359 17.26 -17.87 26.64
C SER A 359 16.09 -17.33 27.46
N GLN A 360 15.00 -18.09 27.58
CA GLN A 360 13.86 -17.69 28.41
C GLN A 360 14.29 -17.45 29.87
N GLU A 361 15.20 -18.28 30.40
CA GLU A 361 15.77 -18.10 31.75
C GLU A 361 16.49 -16.76 31.91
N ASP A 362 17.28 -16.34 30.92
CA ASP A 362 17.98 -15.05 30.96
C ASP A 362 16.99 -13.88 30.86
N ILE A 363 15.95 -14.03 30.03
CA ILE A 363 14.88 -13.04 29.91
C ILE A 363 14.13 -12.88 31.23
N ASP A 364 13.79 -13.99 31.91
CA ASP A 364 13.11 -13.98 33.19
C ASP A 364 13.96 -13.34 34.29
N LYS A 365 15.27 -13.61 34.31
CA LYS A 365 16.24 -12.94 35.18
C LYS A 365 16.30 -11.45 34.95
N LEU A 366 16.29 -11.00 33.69
CA LEU A 366 16.27 -9.57 33.35
C LEU A 366 14.94 -8.90 33.73
N TYR A 367 13.81 -9.62 33.65
CA TYR A 367 12.53 -9.12 34.16
C TYR A 367 12.51 -8.95 35.67
N ALA A 368 13.14 -9.85 36.40
CA ALA A 368 13.22 -9.77 37.86
C ALA A 368 14.01 -8.54 38.36
N LEU A 369 14.74 -7.85 37.48
CA LEU A 369 15.43 -6.59 37.80
C LEU A 369 14.51 -5.37 37.80
N ASP A 370 13.22 -5.51 37.46
CA ASP A 370 12.32 -4.36 37.37
C ASP A 370 12.20 -3.64 38.71
N LYS A 371 12.55 -2.36 38.71
CA LYS A 371 12.48 -1.47 39.88
C LYS A 371 11.45 -0.36 39.64
N ASN A 372 10.70 -0.42 38.54
CA ASN A 372 9.84 0.66 38.05
C ASN A 372 10.58 2.01 37.95
N HIS A 373 11.87 1.97 37.58
CA HIS A 373 12.77 3.11 37.67
C HIS A 373 13.19 3.59 36.27
N ASN A 374 12.74 4.80 35.90
CA ASN A 374 13.14 5.43 34.65
C ASN A 374 14.47 6.18 34.78
N TYR A 375 15.25 6.24 33.70
CA TYR A 375 16.48 7.02 33.60
C TYR A 375 16.36 8.28 32.74
N ILE A 376 15.26 8.44 32.00
CA ILE A 376 15.15 9.49 30.97
C ILE A 376 14.07 10.54 31.24
N ARG A 377 13.11 10.28 32.14
CA ARG A 377 12.07 11.28 32.43
C ARG A 377 12.66 12.50 33.16
N GLY A 378 12.63 13.64 32.49
CA GLY A 378 12.74 14.97 33.11
C GLY A 378 11.36 15.56 33.40
N THR A 379 11.33 16.73 34.04
CA THR A 379 10.11 17.49 34.40
C THR A 379 9.05 17.60 33.29
N PRO A 380 9.40 17.79 31.99
CA PRO A 380 8.42 17.87 30.91
C PRO A 380 7.69 16.55 30.58
N TRP A 381 8.14 15.42 31.12
CA TRP A 381 7.64 14.07 30.82
C TRP A 381 6.90 13.43 32.01
N LEU A 382 6.70 14.20 33.08
CA LEU A 382 5.86 13.81 34.21
C LEU A 382 4.40 14.00 33.80
N VAL A 383 3.73 12.90 33.49
CA VAL A 383 2.27 12.90 33.41
C VAL A 383 1.76 12.71 34.84
N GLN A 384 1.21 13.78 35.42
CA GLN A 384 0.62 13.75 36.76
C GLN A 384 -0.61 12.84 36.80
#